data_AF-A0A9E5D9X4-F1
#
_entry.id   AF-A0A9E5D9X4-F1
#
_cell.length_a   1.000
_cell.length_b   1.000
_cell.length_c   1.000
_cell.angle_alpha   90.00
_cell.angle_beta   90.00
_cell.angle_gamma   90.00
#
_symmetry.space_group_name_H-M   'P 1'
#
loop_
_entity.id
_entity.type
_entity.pdbx_description
1 polymer ?
#
loop_
_entity_poly.entity_id
_entity_poly.type
_entity_poly.pdbx_seq_one_letter_code
_entity_poly.pdbx_strand_id
1 'polypeptide(L)' 'FQPSSEVFIMLSFFDQYAYSHSPWSPDGKFLVVAGTKGEAARRSNGRTPTGDRIYILDAEGISEPRDLGAGVLAVWSWN' A
#
# COMPACT_ATOMS: atom_id res chain seq x y z
N PHE A 1 -1.25 3.10 -10.90
CA PHE A 1 -0.93 3.19 -9.45
C PHE A 1 0.54 2.86 -9.28
N GLN A 2 1.23 3.57 -8.39
CA GLN A 2 2.65 3.34 -8.10
C GLN A 2 2.81 3.03 -6.59
N PRO A 3 3.19 1.78 -6.22
CA PRO A 3 3.56 1.47 -4.84
C PRO A 3 4.76 2.31 -4.38
N SER A 4 4.79 2.63 -3.09
CA SER A 4 5.95 3.31 -2.49
C SER A 4 7.18 2.41 -2.43
N SER A 5 8.36 3.01 -2.32
CA SER A 5 9.61 2.26 -2.19
C SER A 5 9.68 1.50 -0.87
N GLU A 6 9.05 2.03 0.18
CA GLU A 6 8.94 1.44 1.51
C GLU A 6 8.16 0.12 1.49
N VAL A 7 7.11 0.03 0.67
CA VAL A 7 6.37 -1.23 0.47
C VAL A 7 7.28 -2.31 -0.11
N PHE A 8 8.11 -1.97 -1.10
CA PHE A 8 9.04 -2.95 -1.69
C PHE A 8 10.08 -3.43 -0.68
N ILE A 9 10.61 -2.53 0.15
CA ILE A 9 11.53 -2.90 1.24
C ILE A 9 10.82 -3.83 2.23
N MET A 10 9.63 -3.47 2.69
CA MET A 10 8.85 -4.31 3.61
C MET A 10 8.63 -5.71 3.04
N LEU A 11 8.10 -5.84 1.80
CA LEU A 11 7.84 -7.14 1.19
C LEU A 11 9.11 -7.97 0.92
N SER A 12 10.26 -7.31 0.80
CA SER A 12 11.54 -7.98 0.53
C SER A 12 12.22 -8.55 1.78
N PHE A 13 11.90 -8.04 2.97
CA PHE A 13 12.66 -8.34 4.19
C PHE A 13 11.80 -8.62 5.43
N PHE A 14 10.59 -8.09 5.50
CA PHE A 14 9.72 -8.19 6.67
C PHE A 14 8.82 -9.43 6.56
N ASP A 15 8.56 -10.08 7.70
CA ASP A 15 7.66 -11.24 7.84
C ASP A 15 8.12 -12.55 7.18
N GLN A 16 9.35 -12.64 6.65
CA GLN A 16 9.86 -13.80 5.90
C GLN A 16 9.95 -15.12 6.70
N TYR A 17 9.93 -15.07 8.03
CA TYR A 17 10.10 -16.25 8.90
C TYR A 17 9.00 -16.44 9.94
N ALA A 18 8.04 -15.54 10.03
CA ALA A 18 6.89 -15.65 10.91
C ALA A 18 5.78 -14.76 10.37
N TYR A 19 4.74 -15.33 9.77
CA TYR A 19 3.64 -14.60 9.13
C TYR A 19 2.76 -13.86 10.15
N SER A 20 3.19 -12.68 10.58
CA SER A 20 2.53 -11.87 11.61
C SER A 20 1.69 -10.73 11.02
N HIS A 21 1.97 -10.31 9.78
CA HIS A 21 1.37 -9.13 9.17
C HIS A 21 1.01 -9.40 7.71
N SER A 22 -0.28 -9.58 7.43
CA SER A 22 -0.73 -9.86 6.07
C SER A 22 -1.11 -8.57 5.32
N PRO A 23 -0.48 -8.26 4.17
CA PRO A 23 -1.01 -7.26 3.25
C PRO A 23 -2.24 -7.77 2.49
N TRP A 24 -2.49 -9.08 2.52
CA TRP A 24 -3.64 -9.73 1.89
C TRP A 24 -4.84 -9.77 2.83
N SER A 25 -6.03 -9.51 2.27
CA SER A 25 -7.29 -9.77 2.96
C SER A 25 -7.44 -11.25 3.29
N PRO A 26 -8.21 -11.60 4.34
CA PRO A 26 -8.38 -13.00 4.75
C PRO A 26 -8.98 -13.91 3.67
N ASP A 27 -9.78 -13.35 2.76
CA ASP A 27 -10.40 -14.04 1.63
C ASP A 27 -9.50 -14.07 0.37
N GLY A 28 -8.30 -13.49 0.43
CA GLY A 28 -7.33 -13.46 -0.68
C GLY A 28 -7.69 -12.53 -1.84
N LYS A 29 -8.78 -11.77 -1.74
CA LYS A 29 -9.28 -10.95 -2.86
C LYS A 29 -8.64 -9.58 -2.98
N PHE A 30 -8.03 -9.10 -1.90
CA PHE A 30 -7.55 -7.73 -1.83
C PHE A 30 -6.15 -7.63 -1.24
N LEU A 31 -5.37 -6.66 -1.71
CA LEU A 31 -4.17 -6.20 -1.04
C LEU A 31 -4.39 -4.81 -0.46
N VAL A 32 -3.72 -4.51 0.65
CA VAL A 32 -3.57 -3.14 1.14
C VAL A 32 -2.13 -2.66 0.91
N VAL A 33 -1.98 -1.52 0.21
CA VAL A 33 -0.67 -1.05 -0.29
C VAL A 33 -0.55 0.47 -0.15
N ALA A 34 0.57 0.93 0.39
CA ALA A 34 0.92 2.35 0.39
C ALA A 34 1.48 2.77 -0.98
N GLY A 35 1.06 3.92 -1.48
CA GLY A 35 1.56 4.45 -2.75
C GLY A 35 0.83 5.69 -3.22
N THR A 36 0.81 5.91 -4.52
CA THR A 36 0.20 7.09 -5.16
C THR A 36 -0.60 6.73 -6.42
N LYS A 37 -1.66 7.50 -6.69
CA LYS A 37 -2.37 7.53 -7.98
C LYS A 37 -1.98 8.79 -8.76
N GLY A 38 -1.53 8.63 -10.01
CA GLY A 38 -1.14 9.74 -10.89
C GLY A 38 0.38 9.99 -10.94
N GLU A 39 0.81 11.05 -11.64
CA GLU A 39 2.21 11.48 -11.57
C GLU A 39 2.56 11.81 -10.12
N ALA A 40 3.61 11.16 -9.59
CA ALA A 40 4.14 11.45 -8.27
C ALA A 40 4.29 12.96 -8.15
N ALA A 41 3.49 13.57 -7.27
CA ALA A 41 3.41 15.01 -7.18
C ALA A 41 4.84 15.56 -7.02
N ARG A 42 5.30 16.30 -8.05
CA ARG A 42 6.65 16.85 -8.08
C ARG A 42 6.88 17.58 -6.77
N ARG A 43 7.94 17.21 -6.06
CA ARG A 43 8.36 17.88 -4.82
C ARG A 43 8.43 19.38 -5.12
N SER A 44 7.46 20.14 -4.62
CA SER A 44 7.44 21.59 -4.79
C SER A 44 7.81 22.23 -3.46
N ASN A 45 8.94 22.93 -3.46
CA ASN A 45 9.19 24.14 -2.67
C ASN A 45 8.96 24.01 -1.14
N GLY A 46 9.19 22.86 -0.53
CA GLY A 46 9.04 22.68 0.92
C GLY A 46 7.62 22.37 1.40
N ARG A 47 6.67 22.10 0.48
CA ARG A 47 5.46 21.34 0.78
C ARG A 47 5.72 19.89 0.38
N THR A 48 5.92 19.02 1.36
CA THR A 48 5.91 17.57 1.15
C THR A 48 4.65 17.25 0.34
N PRO A 49 4.77 16.65 -0.86
CA PRO A 49 3.59 16.17 -1.56
C PRO A 49 2.81 15.32 -0.57
N THR A 50 1.50 15.55 -0.45
CA THR A 50 0.60 14.78 0.43
C THR A 50 1.07 13.33 0.41
N GLY A 51 1.63 12.87 1.53
CA GLY A 51 2.44 11.66 1.58
C GLY A 51 1.71 10.42 1.05
N ASP A 52 2.41 9.29 0.99
CA ASP A 52 1.80 8.03 0.55
C ASP A 52 0.42 7.84 1.18
N ARG A 53 -0.47 7.30 0.36
CA ARG A 53 -1.82 6.96 0.75
C ARG A 53 -1.98 5.47 0.72
N ILE A 54 -2.85 4.98 1.59
CA ILE A 54 -3.20 3.57 1.63
C ILE A 54 -4.29 3.31 0.60
N TYR A 55 -4.05 2.31 -0.25
CA TYR A 55 -5.02 1.84 -1.22
C TYR A 55 -5.37 0.37 -0.97
N ILE A 56 -6.63 0.02 -1.23
CA ILE A 56 -7.03 -1.36 -1.47
C ILE A 56 -6.92 -1.66 -2.95
N LEU A 57 -6.19 -2.71 -3.28
CA LEU A 57 -6.05 -3.25 -4.64
C LEU A 57 -6.90 -4.50 -4.75
N ASP A 58 -7.65 -4.60 -5.84
CA ASP A 58 -8.26 -5.85 -6.30
C ASP A 58 -7.15 -6.77 -6.81
N ALA A 59 -7.07 -7.99 -6.29
CA ALA A 59 -6.05 -8.96 -6.65
C ALA A 59 -6.13 -9.40 -8.12
N GLU A 60 -7.32 -9.35 -8.72
CA GLU A 60 -7.54 -9.66 -10.13
C GLU A 60 -7.27 -8.45 -11.04
N GLY A 61 -7.06 -7.27 -10.46
CA GLY A 61 -6.80 -6.03 -11.20
C GLY A 61 -8.02 -5.52 -11.99
N ILE A 62 -9.21 -6.04 -11.71
CA ILE A 62 -10.45 -5.66 -12.40
C ILE A 62 -10.91 -4.27 -11.94
N SER A 63 -10.81 -4.02 -10.64
CA SER A 63 -11.27 -2.77 -10.03
C SER A 63 -10.12 -1.76 -9.87
N GLU A 64 -10.43 -0.48 -10.09
CA GLU A 64 -9.53 0.63 -9.78
C GLU A 64 -9.14 0.64 -8.28
N PRO A 65 -7.88 0.96 -7.92
CA PRO A 65 -7.47 1.00 -6.52
C PRO A 65 -8.33 1.96 -5.69
N ARG A 66 -8.79 1.53 -4.51
CA ARG A 66 -9.64 2.35 -3.64
C ARG A 66 -8.82 3.04 -2.57
N ASP A 67 -8.88 4.37 -2.51
CA ASP A 67 -8.19 5.18 -1.49
C ASP A 67 -8.83 4.97 -0.11
N LEU A 68 -8.02 4.65 0.90
CA LEU A 68 -8.44 4.49 2.29
C LEU A 68 -8.06 5.68 3.17
N GLY A 69 -7.13 6.54 2.73
CA GLY A 69 -6.61 7.64 3.55
C GLY A 69 -5.09 7.76 3.49
N ALA A 70 -4.57 8.75 4.22
CA ALA A 70 -3.13 8.94 4.39
C ALA A 70 -2.53 7.79 5.22
N GLY A 71 -1.35 7.33 4.84
CA GLY A 71 -0.62 6.31 5.60
C GLY A 71 0.49 5.65 4.79
N VAL A 72 1.48 5.10 5.50
CA VAL A 72 2.67 4.47 4.91
C VAL A 72 2.70 2.95 5.08
N LEU A 73 1.85 2.42 5.96
CA LEU A 73 1.70 0.99 6.22
C LEU A 73 0.26 0.70 6.63
N ALA A 74 -0.28 -0.40 6.13
CA ALA A 74 -1.50 -1.00 6.60
C ALA A 74 -1.39 -2.51 6.46
N VAL A 75 -2.10 -3.24 7.33
CA VAL A 75 -2.13 -4.69 7.35
C VAL A 75 -3.56 -5.13 7.66
N TRP A 76 -3.94 -6.32 7.21
CA TRP A 76 -5.19 -6.93 7.59
C TRP A 76 -5.03 -7.65 8.93
N SER A 77 -6.04 -7.52 9.79
CA SER A 77 -6.17 -8.37 10.96
C SER A 77 -6.85 -9.67 10.57
N TRP A 78 -6.33 -10.79 11.07
CA TRP A 78 -7.03 -12.06 11.09
C TRP A 78 -7.87 -12.13 12.37
N ASN A 79 -9.16 -12.45 12.24
CA ASN A 79 -10.02 -12.82 13.36
C ASN A 79 -10.35 -14.30 13.23
#